data_AF-A0A947HJQ5-F1
#
_entry.id   AF-A0A947HJQ5-F1
#
_cell.length_a   1.000
_cell.length_b   1.000
_cell.length_c   1.000
_cell.angle_alpha   90.00
_cell.angle_beta   90.00
_cell.angle_gamma   90.00
#
_symmetry.space_group_name_H-M   'P 1'
#
loop_
_entity.id
_entity.type
_entity.pdbx_description
1 polymer ?
#
loop_
_entity_poly.entity_id
_entity_poly.type
_entity_poly.pdbx_seq_one_letter_code
_entity_poly.pdbx_strand_id
1 'polypeptide(L)'
;MHETPASAPDVTPGQSPELHSPPAPRQARFGRFRDWCADLFGLDLRTLALFRVLLASLTLADLWNRLPDIEAFYTDFGVLPRATFITEFANQNLLSFHLFGGTTFSVALLFVLHAIVATALLIGWRTRLMTILGWVFLMSLHGRNPYVLQGGDVLFRMLYFWAMFLPLGARWSVDAALAQTVTAQPNPAKPHRIAGIPTLAIILQTCFVYWFTMALKTGDEWWKDFTAVHYALHLDHFATPVAEWLRTFPTAMKALTISTAWIEILVPLMAILGGRFPFFRLLAVVMMVGLHAIFGSALKIGLFPYISSLSWIVMIPGWFWDKLEARIDRTRESLTFVVRSLASERWARLLKTGLLLRRVRIVEDADAEYDFRLMSESGPLTGAEALRAVLRSSPLTRWVSFLAPVLAPLAGVLHRSATRGWTGRRLARARQPIVNTRFHPALQLLVFGLLTYVFFWNVGTLQNPTKMSIGGTELSLHPVKMNKDLQTLGYTLRLDQTWNMFAPRPMKGDGWFVMPATLSDGRVIDLFQDGAEVAWEKPESVSSMYKSQRWRKYLMNLWMKNFKKHRRHYGRYMCRLWDRELKDLAAEQALPKGVTIKSFHLLYMKEETLASGP
;
A
#
# COMPACT_ATOMS: atom_id res chain seq x y z
N MET A 1 75.28 10.37 52.56
CA MET A 1 73.87 10.47 52.13
C MET A 1 73.89 10.95 50.70
N HIS A 2 73.60 10.05 49.76
CA HIS A 2 73.52 10.34 48.34
C HIS A 2 72.17 10.98 48.03
N GLU A 3 72.16 12.11 47.33
CA GLU A 3 71.10 12.45 46.38
C GLU A 3 71.63 13.43 45.33
N THR A 4 71.65 12.96 44.09
CA THR A 4 71.88 13.67 42.83
C THR A 4 70.65 14.49 42.44
N PRO A 5 70.80 15.63 41.75
CA PRO A 5 69.66 16.41 41.25
C PRO A 5 69.13 15.83 39.93
N ALA A 6 67.83 15.52 39.88
CA ALA A 6 67.15 15.04 38.68
C ALA A 6 66.29 16.15 38.04
N SER A 7 66.67 16.52 36.82
CA SER A 7 65.89 16.93 35.65
C SER A 7 64.52 17.61 35.81
N ALA A 8 64.41 18.81 35.22
CA ALA A 8 63.16 19.50 34.88
C ALA A 8 62.30 18.71 33.87
N PRO A 9 60.95 18.84 33.92
CA PRO A 9 60.09 18.48 32.80
C PRO A 9 59.78 19.69 31.90
N ASP A 10 59.74 19.38 30.60
CA ASP A 10 59.39 20.23 29.47
C ASP A 10 58.08 21.02 29.63
N VAL A 11 58.12 22.29 29.25
CA VAL A 11 56.96 23.15 29.06
C VAL A 11 56.49 23.00 27.60
N THR A 12 55.35 22.35 27.37
CA THR A 12 54.58 22.52 26.13
C THR A 12 53.57 23.67 26.29
N PRO A 13 53.64 24.74 25.48
CA PRO A 13 52.63 25.80 25.49
C PRO A 13 51.48 25.45 24.53
N GLY A 14 50.24 25.56 25.02
CA GLY A 14 49.07 25.70 24.15
C GLY A 14 47.99 24.64 24.30
N GLN A 15 47.25 24.65 25.41
CA GLN A 15 45.83 24.27 25.41
C GLN A 15 45.06 25.21 26.34
N SER A 16 44.42 26.21 25.74
CA SER A 16 43.34 26.96 26.38
C SER A 16 42.20 25.99 26.69
N PRO A 17 41.64 25.96 27.91
CA PRO A 17 40.43 25.18 28.16
C PRO A 17 39.28 25.86 27.41
N GLU A 18 38.75 25.23 26.36
CA GLU A 18 37.47 25.63 25.77
C GLU A 18 36.38 25.50 26.85
N LEU A 19 35.98 26.63 27.42
CA LEU A 19 34.76 26.74 28.19
C LEU A 19 33.57 26.45 27.25
N HIS A 20 33.14 25.20 27.20
CA HIS A 20 31.82 24.86 26.67
C HIS A 20 30.76 25.50 27.57
N SER A 21 30.38 26.72 27.23
CA SER A 21 29.24 27.41 27.84
C SER A 21 27.99 26.57 27.60
N PRO A 22 27.19 26.22 28.62
CA PRO A 22 25.97 25.45 28.42
C PRO A 22 25.03 26.24 27.49
N PRO A 23 24.32 25.56 26.55
CA PRO A 23 23.45 26.25 25.60
C PRO A 23 22.40 27.06 26.34
N ALA A 24 22.16 28.29 25.89
CA ALA A 24 21.20 29.20 26.51
C ALA A 24 19.84 28.50 26.73
N PRO A 25 19.11 28.77 27.83
CA PRO A 25 17.93 27.99 28.24
C PRO A 25 16.84 27.88 27.16
N ARG A 26 16.72 28.87 26.27
CA ARG A 26 15.84 28.80 25.07
C ARG A 26 16.32 27.73 24.07
N GLN A 27 17.61 27.68 23.71
CA GLN A 27 18.16 26.68 22.80
C GLN A 27 18.03 25.25 23.37
N ALA A 28 18.26 25.08 24.67
CA ALA A 28 18.04 23.81 25.36
C ALA A 28 16.56 23.36 25.38
N ARG A 29 15.61 24.31 25.42
CA ARG A 29 14.16 24.03 25.35
C ARG A 29 13.71 23.68 23.92
N PHE A 30 14.19 24.40 22.91
CA PHE A 30 13.92 24.10 21.50
C PHE A 30 14.50 22.75 21.08
N GLY A 31 15.71 22.40 21.54
CA GLY A 31 16.31 21.07 21.32
C GLY A 31 15.44 19.96 21.89
N ARG A 32 15.01 20.09 23.15
CA ARG A 32 14.12 19.12 23.81
C ARG A 32 12.77 18.94 23.10
N PHE A 33 12.15 20.02 22.64
CA PHE A 33 10.90 19.94 21.87
C PHE A 33 11.08 19.25 20.52
N ARG A 34 12.15 19.59 19.79
CA ARG A 34 12.48 18.96 18.50
C ARG A 34 12.72 17.46 18.65
N ASP A 35 13.47 17.06 19.66
CA ASP A 35 13.77 15.66 19.93
C ASP A 35 12.50 14.90 20.36
N TRP A 36 11.62 15.55 21.12
CA TRP A 36 10.30 15.01 21.44
C TRP A 36 9.43 14.79 20.19
N CYS A 37 9.33 15.77 19.29
CA CYS A 37 8.63 15.60 18.01
C CYS A 37 9.25 14.51 17.14
N ALA A 38 10.58 14.45 17.09
CA ALA A 38 11.30 13.40 16.37
C ALA A 38 11.01 12.02 16.97
N ASP A 39 10.83 11.94 18.30
CA ASP A 39 10.43 10.73 19.01
C ASP A 39 9.01 10.28 18.67
N LEU A 40 8.04 11.20 18.56
CA LEU A 40 6.67 10.86 18.17
C LEU A 40 6.55 10.45 16.70
N PHE A 41 7.13 11.23 15.80
CA PHE A 41 6.86 11.13 14.35
C PHE A 41 8.00 10.49 13.56
N GLY A 42 9.02 9.97 14.23
CA GLY A 42 10.12 9.27 13.57
C GLY A 42 9.72 7.88 13.08
N LEU A 43 10.30 7.46 11.95
CA LEU A 43 10.11 6.14 11.34
C LEU A 43 11.46 5.42 11.20
N ASP A 44 11.43 4.09 11.22
CA ASP A 44 12.61 3.26 10.99
C ASP A 44 12.82 3.02 9.49
N LEU A 45 14.04 3.19 9.00
CA LEU A 45 14.40 3.01 7.59
C LEU A 45 14.19 1.57 7.10
N ARG A 46 14.29 0.56 7.98
CA ARG A 46 13.96 -0.84 7.67
C ARG A 46 12.46 -1.00 7.45
N THR A 47 11.65 -0.35 8.28
CA THR A 47 10.19 -0.29 8.08
C THR A 47 9.83 0.40 6.77
N LEU A 48 10.50 1.50 6.41
CA LEU A 48 10.28 2.15 5.11
C LEU A 48 10.64 1.26 3.91
N ALA A 49 11.67 0.42 4.05
CA ALA A 49 12.01 -0.56 3.03
C ALA A 49 10.95 -1.67 2.92
N LEU A 50 10.43 -2.18 4.05
CA LEU A 50 9.29 -3.10 4.05
C LEU A 50 8.06 -2.45 3.39
N PHE A 51 7.75 -1.21 3.76
CA PHE A 51 6.64 -0.44 3.19
C PHE A 51 6.80 -0.30 1.67
N ARG A 52 8.01 0.00 1.16
CA ARG A 52 8.30 0.06 -0.28
C ARG A 52 8.00 -1.27 -0.98
N VAL A 53 8.45 -2.39 -0.42
CA VAL A 53 8.22 -3.73 -0.96
C VAL A 53 6.72 -4.01 -1.02
N LEU A 54 6.01 -3.80 0.08
CA LEU A 54 4.56 -4.06 0.16
C LEU A 54 3.74 -3.13 -0.75
N LEU A 55 4.10 -1.85 -0.86
CA LEU A 55 3.46 -0.89 -1.78
C LEU A 55 3.58 -1.35 -3.24
N ALA A 56 4.77 -1.80 -3.64
CA ALA A 56 5.01 -2.34 -4.97
C ALA A 56 4.28 -3.67 -5.20
N SER A 57 4.30 -4.59 -4.23
CA SER A 57 3.58 -5.86 -4.30
C SER A 57 2.08 -5.66 -4.42
N LEU A 58 1.49 -4.72 -3.68
CA LEU A 58 0.07 -4.39 -3.81
C LEU A 58 -0.28 -3.77 -5.15
N THR A 59 0.66 -3.05 -5.78
CA THR A 59 0.47 -2.53 -7.13
C THR A 59 0.41 -3.67 -8.15
N LEU A 60 1.34 -4.62 -8.04
CA LEU A 60 1.31 -5.82 -8.88
C LEU A 60 0.04 -6.65 -8.65
N ALA A 61 -0.41 -6.78 -7.40
CA ALA A 61 -1.66 -7.45 -7.07
C ALA A 61 -2.90 -6.72 -7.60
N ASP A 62 -2.93 -5.38 -7.56
CA ASP A 62 -4.03 -4.59 -8.16
C ASP A 62 -4.08 -4.75 -9.67
N LEU A 63 -2.92 -4.73 -10.35
CA LEU A 63 -2.83 -4.99 -11.79
C LEU A 63 -3.31 -6.40 -12.13
N TRP A 64 -2.82 -7.41 -11.39
CA TRP A 64 -3.24 -8.81 -11.56
C TRP A 64 -4.75 -8.97 -11.40
N ASN A 65 -5.33 -8.41 -10.34
CA ASN A 65 -6.77 -8.48 -10.06
C ASN A 65 -7.64 -7.77 -11.10
N ARG A 66 -7.05 -6.89 -11.92
CA ARG A 66 -7.76 -6.18 -13.00
C ARG A 66 -7.57 -6.85 -14.36
N LEU A 67 -6.61 -7.77 -14.53
CA LEU A 67 -6.34 -8.43 -15.81
C LEU A 67 -7.59 -9.06 -16.44
N PRO A 68 -8.43 -9.82 -15.69
CA PRO A 68 -9.62 -10.44 -16.28
C PRO A 68 -10.65 -9.43 -16.80
N ASP A 69 -10.67 -8.24 -16.21
CA ASP A 69 -11.67 -7.20 -16.50
C ASP A 69 -11.11 -6.03 -17.33
N ILE A 70 -9.91 -6.18 -17.94
CA ILE A 70 -9.28 -5.12 -18.74
C ILE A 70 -10.25 -4.61 -19.80
N GLU A 71 -10.85 -5.53 -20.55
CA GLU A 71 -11.69 -5.16 -21.66
C GLU A 71 -12.98 -4.49 -21.19
N ALA A 72 -13.65 -5.10 -20.21
CA ALA A 72 -14.90 -4.61 -19.66
C ALA A 72 -14.79 -3.18 -19.10
N PHE A 73 -13.71 -2.83 -18.41
CA PHE A 73 -13.62 -1.55 -17.69
C PHE A 73 -12.74 -0.49 -18.34
N TYR A 74 -11.82 -0.86 -19.23
CA TYR A 74 -10.77 0.06 -19.68
C TYR A 74 -10.71 0.24 -21.21
N THR A 75 -11.50 -0.50 -21.99
CA THR A 75 -11.50 -0.41 -23.47
C THR A 75 -12.76 0.25 -24.03
N ASP A 76 -12.79 0.45 -25.35
CA ASP A 76 -13.96 0.97 -26.08
C ASP A 76 -15.05 -0.09 -26.28
N PHE A 77 -14.73 -1.39 -26.13
CA PHE A 77 -15.74 -2.45 -26.13
C PHE A 77 -16.55 -2.48 -24.81
N GLY A 78 -15.93 -2.07 -23.71
CA GLY A 78 -16.45 -2.23 -22.35
C GLY A 78 -17.69 -1.40 -21.98
N VAL A 79 -17.97 -1.37 -20.68
CA VAL A 79 -19.14 -0.68 -20.09
C VAL A 79 -19.05 0.85 -20.14
N LEU A 80 -17.84 1.38 -20.37
CA LEU A 80 -17.57 2.81 -20.43
C LEU A 80 -16.54 3.13 -21.52
N PRO A 81 -16.98 3.16 -22.81
CA PRO A 81 -16.13 3.55 -23.92
C PRO A 81 -15.56 4.96 -23.74
N ARG A 82 -14.39 5.24 -24.31
CA ARG A 82 -13.69 6.52 -24.08
C ARG A 82 -14.48 7.72 -24.57
N ALA A 83 -15.07 7.63 -25.76
CA ALA A 83 -15.89 8.72 -26.33
C ALA A 83 -17.03 9.09 -25.36
N THR A 84 -17.76 8.08 -24.88
CA THR A 84 -18.81 8.24 -23.88
C THR A 84 -18.28 8.85 -22.58
N PHE A 85 -17.15 8.37 -22.06
CA PHE A 85 -16.55 8.93 -20.86
C PHE A 85 -16.26 10.42 -21.02
N ILE A 86 -15.58 10.80 -22.11
CA ILE A 86 -15.17 12.18 -22.39
C ILE A 86 -16.39 13.11 -22.55
N THR A 87 -17.43 12.68 -23.27
CA THR A 87 -18.58 13.54 -23.57
C THR A 87 -19.62 13.62 -22.45
N GLU A 88 -19.80 12.54 -21.68
CA GLU A 88 -20.91 12.44 -20.72
C GLU A 88 -20.49 12.46 -19.25
N PHE A 89 -19.21 12.14 -18.94
CA PHE A 89 -18.78 11.82 -17.57
C PHE A 89 -17.47 12.48 -17.13
N ALA A 90 -16.61 12.89 -18.05
CA ALA A 90 -15.29 13.40 -17.72
C ALA A 90 -15.41 14.70 -16.91
N ASN A 91 -14.72 14.73 -15.77
CA ASN A 91 -14.42 15.95 -15.07
C ASN A 91 -13.18 16.57 -15.72
N GLN A 92 -13.20 17.88 -15.99
CA GLN A 92 -12.12 18.61 -16.69
C GLN A 92 -10.73 18.45 -16.02
N ASN A 93 -10.69 18.04 -14.75
CA ASN A 93 -9.47 17.89 -13.96
C ASN A 93 -8.87 16.46 -13.96
N LEU A 94 -9.48 15.49 -14.68
CA LEU A 94 -9.02 14.09 -14.70
C LEU A 94 -8.04 13.83 -15.85
N LEU A 95 -6.74 13.98 -15.57
CA LEU A 95 -5.68 13.58 -16.51
C LEU A 95 -5.51 12.05 -16.52
N SER A 96 -5.63 11.43 -17.70
CA SER A 96 -5.37 10.00 -17.87
C SER A 96 -4.88 9.65 -19.27
N PHE A 97 -3.63 9.18 -19.37
CA PHE A 97 -3.10 8.63 -20.62
C PHE A 97 -3.65 7.23 -20.95
N HIS A 98 -4.33 6.56 -20.02
CA HIS A 98 -5.16 5.38 -20.32
C HIS A 98 -6.38 5.72 -21.20
N LEU A 99 -6.63 7.00 -21.51
CA LEU A 99 -7.59 7.44 -22.53
C LEU A 99 -6.97 7.56 -23.93
N PHE A 100 -5.65 7.47 -24.10
CA PHE A 100 -5.01 7.64 -25.41
C PHE A 100 -5.32 6.49 -26.37
N GLY A 101 -5.46 5.26 -25.86
CA GLY A 101 -5.86 4.08 -26.62
C GLY A 101 -7.07 3.39 -26.01
N GLY A 102 -7.93 2.79 -26.84
CA GLY A 102 -9.15 2.12 -26.41
C GLY A 102 -9.21 0.65 -26.78
N THR A 103 -8.16 0.11 -27.39
CA THR A 103 -8.05 -1.31 -27.71
C THR A 103 -7.48 -2.07 -26.52
N THR A 104 -7.83 -3.35 -26.39
CA THR A 104 -7.29 -4.24 -25.36
C THR A 104 -5.76 -4.27 -25.36
N PHE A 105 -5.15 -4.29 -26.55
CA PHE A 105 -3.68 -4.20 -26.70
C PHE A 105 -3.10 -2.92 -26.10
N SER A 106 -3.66 -1.75 -26.43
CA SER A 106 -3.14 -0.47 -25.93
C SER A 106 -3.19 -0.36 -24.40
N VAL A 107 -4.26 -0.86 -23.79
CA VAL A 107 -4.42 -0.87 -22.34
C VAL A 107 -3.50 -1.91 -21.70
N ALA A 108 -3.40 -3.11 -22.28
CA ALA A 108 -2.50 -4.16 -21.80
C ALA A 108 -1.03 -3.71 -21.80
N LEU A 109 -0.61 -2.95 -22.83
CA LEU A 109 0.72 -2.35 -22.88
C LEU A 109 0.96 -1.41 -21.69
N LEU A 110 0.00 -0.54 -21.35
CA LEU A 110 0.11 0.36 -20.19
C LEU A 110 0.16 -0.41 -18.86
N PHE A 111 -0.56 -1.53 -18.75
CA PHE A 111 -0.49 -2.42 -17.58
C PHE A 111 0.89 -3.06 -17.45
N VAL A 112 1.48 -3.54 -18.54
CA VAL A 112 2.85 -4.09 -18.56
C VAL A 112 3.86 -3.03 -18.16
N LEU A 113 3.76 -1.81 -18.71
CA LEU A 113 4.64 -0.70 -18.31
C LEU A 113 4.49 -0.35 -16.83
N HIS A 114 3.26 -0.33 -16.30
CA HIS A 114 3.01 -0.10 -14.88
C HIS A 114 3.62 -1.24 -14.02
N ALA A 115 3.49 -2.50 -14.46
CA ALA A 115 4.09 -3.65 -13.78
C ALA A 115 5.62 -3.59 -13.76
N ILE A 116 6.26 -3.10 -14.83
CA ILE A 116 7.70 -2.86 -14.89
C ILE A 116 8.10 -1.79 -13.85
N VAL A 117 7.37 -0.67 -13.78
CA VAL A 117 7.61 0.39 -12.79
C VAL A 117 7.45 -0.14 -11.36
N ALA A 118 6.40 -0.92 -11.11
CA ALA A 118 6.16 -1.53 -9.80
C ALA A 118 7.27 -2.54 -9.44
N THR A 119 7.73 -3.36 -10.40
CA THR A 119 8.83 -4.32 -10.18
C THR A 119 10.16 -3.61 -9.92
N ALA A 120 10.44 -2.53 -10.64
CA ALA A 120 11.59 -1.66 -10.37
C ALA A 120 11.52 -1.04 -8.97
N LEU A 121 10.34 -0.58 -8.55
CA LEU A 121 10.09 -0.09 -7.19
C LEU A 121 10.27 -1.20 -6.15
N LEU A 122 9.82 -2.44 -6.44
CA LEU A 122 9.90 -3.63 -5.59
C LEU A 122 11.34 -4.05 -5.25
N ILE A 123 12.27 -3.88 -6.19
CA ILE A 123 13.70 -4.11 -5.93
C ILE A 123 14.43 -2.84 -5.44
N GLY A 124 13.76 -1.69 -5.45
CA GLY A 124 14.32 -0.41 -5.04
C GLY A 124 15.38 0.11 -6.01
N TRP A 125 15.11 0.02 -7.31
CA TRP A 125 15.92 0.63 -8.36
C TRP A 125 15.33 1.99 -8.74
N ARG A 126 16.15 3.05 -8.71
CA ARG A 126 15.71 4.44 -8.97
C ARG A 126 14.45 4.78 -8.15
N THR A 127 14.47 4.40 -6.88
CA THR A 127 13.31 4.26 -6.00
C THR A 127 12.40 5.48 -6.05
N ARG A 128 12.95 6.69 -5.87
CA ARG A 128 12.15 7.92 -5.87
C ARG A 128 11.43 8.17 -7.21
N LEU A 129 12.12 7.94 -8.32
CA LEU A 129 11.53 8.07 -9.65
C LEU A 129 10.43 7.01 -9.85
N MET A 130 10.68 5.76 -9.48
CA MET A 130 9.69 4.69 -9.62
C MET A 130 8.48 4.88 -8.71
N THR A 131 8.64 5.48 -7.53
CA THR A 131 7.50 5.89 -6.68
C THR A 131 6.65 6.96 -7.37
N ILE A 132 7.28 7.99 -7.96
CA ILE A 132 6.57 9.06 -8.70
C ILE A 132 5.86 8.47 -9.92
N LEU A 133 6.55 7.67 -10.73
CA LEU A 133 5.98 7.03 -11.91
C LEU A 133 4.84 6.09 -11.53
N GLY A 134 5.00 5.28 -10.49
CA GLY A 134 3.95 4.37 -10.00
C GLY A 134 2.68 5.13 -9.60
N TRP A 135 2.83 6.27 -8.92
CA TRP A 135 1.69 7.14 -8.62
C TRP A 135 1.05 7.72 -9.88
N VAL A 136 1.83 8.21 -10.84
CA VAL A 136 1.33 8.76 -12.12
C VAL A 136 0.53 7.70 -12.90
N PHE A 137 1.04 6.46 -12.97
CA PHE A 137 0.32 5.33 -13.57
C PHE A 137 -0.96 5.00 -12.82
N LEU A 138 -0.91 4.96 -11.49
CA LEU A 138 -2.09 4.74 -10.66
C LEU A 138 -3.16 5.82 -10.88
N MET A 139 -2.74 7.09 -10.99
CA MET A 139 -3.66 8.22 -11.24
C MET A 139 -4.31 8.14 -12.60
N SER A 140 -3.55 7.77 -13.62
CA SER A 140 -4.11 7.54 -14.93
C SER A 140 -5.08 6.36 -14.92
N LEU A 141 -4.73 5.22 -14.31
CA LEU A 141 -5.61 4.05 -14.23
C LEU A 141 -6.92 4.37 -13.50
N HIS A 142 -6.83 5.07 -12.36
CA HIS A 142 -7.99 5.54 -11.61
C HIS A 142 -8.81 6.56 -12.39
N GLY A 143 -8.17 7.42 -13.18
CA GLY A 143 -8.84 8.42 -14.01
C GLY A 143 -9.58 7.82 -15.21
N ARG A 144 -9.18 6.66 -15.72
CA ARG A 144 -9.83 5.99 -16.86
C ARG A 144 -11.23 5.49 -16.53
N ASN A 145 -11.44 5.04 -15.30
CA ASN A 145 -12.75 4.59 -14.84
C ASN A 145 -12.89 4.80 -13.31
N PRO A 146 -13.33 6.00 -12.87
CA PRO A 146 -13.48 6.28 -11.44
C PRO A 146 -14.64 5.50 -10.78
N TYR A 147 -15.55 4.93 -11.57
CA TYR A 147 -16.77 4.30 -11.07
C TYR A 147 -16.58 2.88 -10.55
N VAL A 148 -15.41 2.28 -10.80
CA VAL A 148 -15.02 0.97 -10.26
C VAL A 148 -14.09 1.10 -9.04
N LEU A 149 -13.85 2.32 -8.56
CA LEU A 149 -12.98 2.61 -7.43
C LEU A 149 -13.73 2.56 -6.08
N GLN A 150 -12.98 2.28 -5.02
CA GLN A 150 -13.41 2.27 -3.64
C GLN A 150 -12.45 3.06 -2.74
N GLY A 151 -12.77 3.20 -1.45
CA GLY A 151 -11.93 3.94 -0.50
C GLY A 151 -10.49 3.44 -0.42
N GLY A 152 -10.25 2.15 -0.67
CA GLY A 152 -8.91 1.57 -0.69
C GLY A 152 -8.05 2.14 -1.81
N ASP A 153 -8.63 2.40 -2.98
CA ASP A 153 -7.93 3.05 -4.09
C ASP A 153 -7.57 4.50 -3.77
N VAL A 154 -8.42 5.19 -2.99
CA VAL A 154 -8.15 6.54 -2.47
C VAL A 154 -6.98 6.50 -1.50
N LEU A 155 -6.96 5.57 -0.55
CA LEU A 155 -5.85 5.43 0.38
C LEU A 155 -4.56 5.06 -0.36
N PHE A 156 -4.64 4.16 -1.33
CA PHE A 156 -3.46 3.70 -2.05
C PHE A 156 -2.75 4.83 -2.78
N ARG A 157 -3.50 5.72 -3.42
CA ARG A 157 -2.94 6.92 -4.06
C ARG A 157 -2.34 7.91 -3.07
N MET A 158 -2.94 8.06 -1.88
CA MET A 158 -2.41 8.91 -0.83
C MET A 158 -1.12 8.34 -0.23
N LEU A 159 -1.05 7.03 -0.03
CA LEU A 159 0.18 6.36 0.41
C LEU A 159 1.30 6.58 -0.61
N TYR A 160 1.04 6.36 -1.90
CA TYR A 160 2.01 6.65 -2.95
C TYR A 160 2.46 8.12 -2.96
N PHE A 161 1.52 9.05 -2.84
CA PHE A 161 1.81 10.48 -2.84
C PHE A 161 2.79 10.86 -1.73
N TRP A 162 2.50 10.48 -0.49
CA TRP A 162 3.39 10.76 0.65
C TRP A 162 4.72 9.99 0.55
N ALA A 163 4.69 8.79 -0.03
CA ALA A 163 5.88 7.97 -0.22
C ALA A 163 6.94 8.62 -1.13
N MET A 164 6.56 9.53 -2.03
CA MET A 164 7.51 10.26 -2.91
C MET A 164 8.50 11.13 -2.13
N PHE A 165 8.13 11.52 -0.91
CA PHE A 165 8.90 12.40 -0.04
C PHE A 165 9.72 11.62 1.01
N LEU A 166 9.60 10.29 1.05
CA LEU A 166 10.29 9.42 2.01
C LEU A 166 11.53 8.76 1.37
N PRO A 167 12.59 8.47 2.15
CA PRO A 167 13.79 7.81 1.65
C PRO A 167 13.60 6.28 1.54
N LEU A 168 12.61 5.84 0.75
CA LEU A 168 12.25 4.42 0.60
C LEU A 168 13.40 3.55 0.06
N GLY A 169 14.34 4.17 -0.65
CA GLY A 169 15.51 3.51 -1.22
C GLY A 169 16.69 3.41 -0.26
N ALA A 170 16.54 3.78 1.02
CA ALA A 170 17.67 3.83 1.97
C ALA A 170 18.09 2.47 2.55
N ARG A 171 17.23 1.46 2.50
CA ARG A 171 17.51 0.09 2.99
C ARG A 171 16.89 -0.92 2.03
N TRP A 172 17.51 -2.11 1.98
CA TRP A 172 17.06 -3.28 1.21
C TRP A 172 16.65 -2.94 -0.22
N SER A 173 17.50 -2.18 -0.93
CA SER A 173 17.24 -1.67 -2.27
C SER A 173 18.50 -1.78 -3.13
N VAL A 174 18.31 -1.87 -4.44
CA VAL A 174 19.40 -1.73 -5.41
C VAL A 174 20.09 -0.38 -5.23
N ASP A 175 19.33 0.69 -4.98
CA ASP A 175 19.90 2.01 -4.75
C ASP A 175 20.87 2.05 -3.55
N ALA A 176 20.49 1.48 -2.40
CA ALA A 176 21.34 1.45 -1.22
C ALA A 176 22.56 0.53 -1.41
N ALA A 177 22.43 -0.57 -2.17
CA ALA A 177 23.53 -1.47 -2.46
C ALA A 177 24.61 -0.84 -3.35
N LEU A 178 24.22 0.11 -4.23
CA LEU A 178 25.10 0.73 -5.22
C LEU A 178 25.58 2.14 -4.82
N ALA A 179 25.00 2.74 -3.80
CA ALA A 179 25.48 4.02 -3.27
C ALA A 179 26.82 3.83 -2.54
N GLN A 180 27.85 4.62 -2.88
CA GLN A 180 28.96 4.83 -1.95
C GLN A 180 28.41 5.69 -0.81
N THR A 181 28.69 5.31 0.43
CA THR A 181 28.35 6.08 1.64
C THR A 181 29.14 7.38 1.69
N VAL A 182 28.82 8.31 0.77
CA VAL A 182 29.37 9.66 0.76
C VAL A 182 28.30 10.56 1.36
N THR A 183 28.61 11.13 2.52
CA THR A 183 27.94 12.26 3.17
C THR A 183 26.57 12.04 3.82
N ALA A 184 26.56 11.27 4.90
CA ALA A 184 25.99 11.69 6.18
C ALA A 184 26.25 10.55 7.15
N GLN A 185 27.17 10.73 8.11
CA GLN A 185 27.21 9.83 9.25
C GLN A 185 25.79 9.82 9.84
N PRO A 186 25.11 8.66 9.90
CA PRO A 186 23.89 8.56 10.70
C PRO A 186 24.21 9.09 12.10
N ASN A 187 23.24 9.71 12.78
CA ASN A 187 23.42 10.03 14.18
C ASN A 187 23.88 8.75 14.89
N PRO A 188 25.11 8.70 15.45
CA PRO A 188 25.67 7.47 15.99
C PRO A 188 24.78 6.87 17.08
N ALA A 189 23.94 7.70 17.72
CA ALA A 189 22.96 7.27 18.71
C ALA A 189 21.70 6.57 18.16
N LYS A 190 21.26 6.82 16.90
CA LYS A 190 20.02 6.25 16.32
C LYS A 190 20.15 6.03 14.79
N PRO A 191 20.96 5.07 14.33
CA PRO A 191 21.36 4.97 12.92
C PRO A 191 20.26 4.51 11.94
N HIS A 192 19.11 4.07 12.45
CA HIS A 192 17.99 3.56 11.64
C HIS A 192 16.78 4.49 11.61
N ARG A 193 16.80 5.61 12.32
CA ARG A 193 15.62 6.47 12.49
C ARG A 193 15.70 7.71 11.61
N ILE A 194 14.58 8.08 11.00
CA ILE A 194 14.39 9.37 10.32
C ILE A 194 13.13 10.07 10.83
N ALA A 195 13.17 11.39 11.00
CA ALA A 195 12.02 12.19 11.38
C ALA A 195 12.02 13.53 10.63
N GLY A 196 10.82 14.01 10.28
CA GLY A 196 10.59 15.32 9.68
C GLY A 196 9.15 15.46 9.21
N ILE A 197 8.84 16.55 8.52
CA ILE A 197 7.48 16.76 8.01
C ILE A 197 6.98 15.63 7.07
N PRO A 198 7.81 15.02 6.20
CA PRO A 198 7.37 13.87 5.41
C PRO A 198 6.96 12.64 6.23
N THR A 199 7.63 12.35 7.34
CA THR A 199 7.24 11.23 8.22
C THR A 199 5.98 11.57 9.02
N LEU A 200 5.85 12.81 9.47
CA LEU A 200 4.61 13.33 10.05
C LEU A 200 3.43 13.19 9.08
N ALA A 201 3.62 13.55 7.81
CA ALA A 201 2.56 13.55 6.81
C ALA A 201 1.98 12.16 6.54
N ILE A 202 2.81 11.12 6.39
CA ILE A 202 2.30 9.75 6.18
C ILE A 202 1.63 9.17 7.44
N ILE A 203 2.12 9.53 8.64
CA ILE A 203 1.48 9.15 9.91
C ILE A 203 0.11 9.82 10.01
N LEU A 204 0.04 11.14 9.84
CA LEU A 204 -1.22 11.87 9.93
C LEU A 204 -2.21 11.51 8.83
N GLN A 205 -1.75 11.25 7.60
CA GLN A 205 -2.62 10.71 6.55
C GLN A 205 -3.27 9.40 6.97
N THR A 206 -2.51 8.53 7.63
CA THR A 206 -3.05 7.27 8.16
C THR A 206 -4.07 7.54 9.25
N CYS A 207 -3.78 8.44 10.20
CA CYS A 207 -4.71 8.83 11.25
C CYS A 207 -6.00 9.49 10.70
N PHE A 208 -5.88 10.30 9.64
CA PHE A 208 -7.01 11.00 9.01
C PHE A 208 -8.06 10.01 8.48
N VAL A 209 -7.65 8.87 7.93
CA VAL A 209 -8.58 7.83 7.50
C VAL A 209 -9.55 7.47 8.62
N TYR A 210 -9.06 7.31 9.85
CA TYR A 210 -9.87 6.84 10.98
C TYR A 210 -10.58 7.98 11.70
N TRP A 211 -9.89 9.09 11.98
CA TRP A 211 -10.52 10.21 12.69
C TRP A 211 -11.63 10.86 11.88
N PHE A 212 -11.46 11.05 10.56
CA PHE A 212 -12.53 11.60 9.73
C PHE A 212 -13.65 10.58 9.47
N THR A 213 -13.33 9.28 9.39
CA THR A 213 -14.38 8.23 9.38
C THR A 213 -15.23 8.28 10.64
N MET A 214 -14.60 8.33 11.81
CA MET A 214 -15.33 8.37 13.09
C MET A 214 -16.09 9.67 13.29
N ALA A 215 -15.54 10.81 12.86
CA ALA A 215 -16.26 12.08 12.89
C ALA A 215 -17.53 12.06 12.03
N LEU A 216 -17.53 11.28 10.94
CA LEU A 216 -18.69 11.13 10.06
C LEU A 216 -19.71 10.13 10.58
N LYS A 217 -19.34 9.14 11.41
CA LYS A 217 -20.23 8.11 11.97
C LYS A 217 -21.11 8.69 13.08
N THR A 218 -22.14 9.47 12.74
CA THR A 218 -23.02 10.14 13.72
C THR A 218 -24.33 9.39 14.01
N GLY A 219 -24.54 8.22 13.41
CA GLY A 219 -25.76 7.41 13.56
C GLY A 219 -25.97 6.81 14.94
N ASP A 220 -27.24 6.57 15.31
CA ASP A 220 -27.61 5.89 16.55
C ASP A 220 -27.08 4.44 16.57
N GLU A 221 -26.91 3.83 15.40
CA GLU A 221 -26.34 2.49 15.23
C GLU A 221 -24.89 2.39 15.76
N TRP A 222 -24.16 3.51 15.84
CA TRP A 222 -22.79 3.56 16.35
C TRP A 222 -22.72 3.90 17.84
N TRP A 223 -23.65 4.71 18.35
CA TRP A 223 -23.51 5.35 19.68
C TRP A 223 -24.60 5.01 20.69
N LYS A 224 -25.76 4.55 20.24
CA LYS A 224 -26.90 4.22 21.11
C LYS A 224 -27.26 2.74 21.01
N ASP A 225 -27.54 2.28 19.79
CA ASP A 225 -28.04 0.93 19.56
C ASP A 225 -26.90 -0.09 19.45
N PHE A 226 -25.72 0.38 19.00
CA PHE A 226 -24.53 -0.44 18.76
C PHE A 226 -24.75 -1.58 17.75
N THR A 227 -25.59 -1.34 16.75
CA THR A 227 -25.99 -2.27 15.70
C THR A 227 -25.22 -2.07 14.38
N ALA A 228 -24.23 -1.18 14.32
CA ALA A 228 -23.57 -0.87 13.06
C ALA A 228 -22.85 -2.05 12.40
N VAL A 229 -22.17 -2.89 13.18
CA VAL A 229 -21.55 -4.12 12.67
C VAL A 229 -22.60 -5.14 12.23
N HIS A 230 -23.75 -5.22 12.92
CA HIS A 230 -24.87 -6.06 12.49
C HIS A 230 -25.30 -5.71 11.06
N TYR A 231 -25.57 -4.43 10.78
CA TYR A 231 -25.93 -4.00 9.43
C TYR A 231 -24.82 -4.24 8.41
N ALA A 232 -23.56 -3.93 8.76
CA ALA A 232 -22.43 -4.13 7.86
C ALA A 232 -22.25 -5.61 7.47
N LEU A 233 -22.41 -6.53 8.43
CA LEU A 233 -22.31 -7.96 8.19
C LEU A 233 -23.50 -8.51 7.42
N HIS A 234 -24.67 -7.88 7.44
CA HIS A 234 -25.88 -8.27 6.68
C HIS A 234 -25.95 -7.68 5.27
N LEU A 235 -24.95 -6.93 4.84
CA LEU A 235 -24.81 -6.56 3.43
C LEU A 235 -24.33 -7.78 2.63
N ASP A 236 -25.26 -8.53 2.04
CA ASP A 236 -25.00 -9.86 1.47
C ASP A 236 -24.12 -9.83 0.22
N HIS A 237 -24.03 -8.69 -0.45
CA HIS A 237 -23.06 -8.47 -1.54
C HIS A 237 -21.61 -8.33 -1.04
N PHE A 238 -21.39 -8.09 0.25
CA PHE A 238 -20.07 -8.11 0.88
C PHE A 238 -19.81 -9.37 1.70
N ALA A 239 -20.83 -9.99 2.26
CA ALA A 239 -20.66 -11.06 3.24
C ALA A 239 -19.90 -12.28 2.71
N THR A 240 -19.04 -12.81 3.58
CA THR A 240 -18.39 -14.13 3.44
C THR A 240 -19.04 -15.13 4.39
N PRO A 241 -18.69 -16.43 4.30
CA PRO A 241 -19.11 -17.41 5.30
C PRO A 241 -18.69 -17.05 6.74
N VAL A 242 -17.60 -16.30 6.91
CA VAL A 242 -17.18 -15.80 8.23
C VAL A 242 -18.14 -14.73 8.75
N ALA A 243 -18.65 -13.85 7.88
CA ALA A 243 -19.71 -12.92 8.27
C ALA A 243 -20.99 -13.66 8.66
N GLU A 244 -21.42 -14.63 7.85
CA GLU A 244 -22.60 -15.46 8.15
C GLU A 244 -22.48 -16.16 9.50
N TRP A 245 -21.32 -16.75 9.80
CA TRP A 245 -21.03 -17.32 11.10
C TRP A 245 -21.09 -16.28 12.24
N LEU A 246 -20.51 -15.09 12.05
CA LEU A 246 -20.54 -14.00 13.05
C LEU A 246 -21.96 -13.48 13.32
N ARG A 247 -22.86 -13.50 12.33
CA ARG A 247 -24.28 -13.08 12.50
C ARG A 247 -25.00 -13.90 13.57
N THR A 248 -24.55 -15.13 13.83
CA THR A 248 -25.13 -16.02 14.86
C THR A 248 -24.82 -15.59 16.30
N PHE A 249 -23.97 -14.56 16.50
CA PHE A 249 -23.58 -14.05 17.81
C PHE A 249 -23.96 -12.57 18.00
N PRO A 250 -25.23 -12.23 18.29
CA PRO A 250 -25.69 -10.85 18.45
C PRO A 250 -24.89 -10.02 19.47
N THR A 251 -24.58 -10.61 20.63
CA THR A 251 -23.78 -9.96 21.68
C THR A 251 -22.36 -9.64 21.18
N ALA A 252 -21.76 -10.53 20.40
CA ALA A 252 -20.45 -10.30 19.82
C ALA A 252 -20.49 -9.16 18.79
N MET A 253 -21.52 -9.10 17.94
CA MET A 253 -21.70 -7.99 16.98
C MET A 253 -21.82 -6.64 17.70
N LYS A 254 -22.56 -6.58 18.81
CA LYS A 254 -22.67 -5.38 19.63
C LYS A 254 -21.32 -4.95 20.21
N ALA A 255 -20.58 -5.90 20.78
CA ALA A 255 -19.24 -5.68 21.30
C ALA A 255 -18.24 -5.23 20.20
N LEU A 256 -18.35 -5.80 19.00
CA LEU A 256 -17.55 -5.42 17.84
C LEU A 256 -17.87 -4.01 17.35
N THR A 257 -19.14 -3.58 17.38
CA THR A 257 -19.52 -2.19 17.06
C THR A 257 -18.83 -1.21 18.01
N ILE A 258 -18.95 -1.45 19.32
CA ILE A 258 -18.33 -0.61 20.36
C ILE A 258 -16.80 -0.60 20.20
N SER A 259 -16.21 -1.78 20.05
CA SER A 259 -14.76 -1.95 19.94
C SER A 259 -14.22 -1.26 18.69
N THR A 260 -14.89 -1.40 17.55
CA THR A 260 -14.50 -0.73 16.30
C THR A 260 -14.48 0.78 16.46
N ALA A 261 -15.54 1.36 17.05
CA ALA A 261 -15.61 2.80 17.26
C ALA A 261 -14.46 3.33 18.14
N TRP A 262 -14.20 2.68 19.28
CA TRP A 262 -13.12 3.09 20.18
C TRP A 262 -11.72 2.82 19.62
N ILE A 263 -11.53 1.72 18.89
CA ILE A 263 -10.26 1.42 18.22
C ILE A 263 -9.94 2.51 17.19
N GLU A 264 -10.89 2.87 16.33
CA GLU A 264 -10.68 3.90 15.30
C GLU A 264 -10.39 5.30 15.90
N ILE A 265 -10.85 5.59 17.12
CA ILE A 265 -10.56 6.86 17.81
C ILE A 265 -9.22 6.82 18.54
N LEU A 266 -9.01 5.80 19.39
CA LEU A 266 -7.94 5.77 20.38
C LEU A 266 -6.61 5.21 19.83
N VAL A 267 -6.67 4.23 18.92
CA VAL A 267 -5.45 3.58 18.42
C VAL A 267 -4.57 4.52 17.58
N PRO A 268 -5.11 5.43 16.75
CA PRO A 268 -4.29 6.47 16.11
C PRO A 268 -3.52 7.35 17.12
N LEU A 269 -4.15 7.74 18.24
CA LEU A 269 -3.48 8.49 19.30
C LEU A 269 -2.41 7.64 19.98
N MET A 270 -2.72 6.38 20.29
CA MET A 270 -1.77 5.42 20.85
C MET A 270 -0.55 5.22 19.95
N ALA A 271 -0.72 5.16 18.62
CA ALA A 271 0.38 5.01 17.67
C ALA A 271 1.32 6.23 17.65
N ILE A 272 0.76 7.45 17.72
CA ILE A 272 1.54 8.70 17.78
C ILE A 272 2.31 8.78 19.10
N LEU A 273 1.62 8.64 20.24
CA LEU A 273 2.23 8.68 21.57
C LEU A 273 3.24 7.54 21.77
N GLY A 274 2.95 6.38 21.18
CA GLY A 274 3.83 5.22 21.13
C GLY A 274 5.14 5.44 20.37
N GLY A 275 5.32 6.56 19.65
CA GLY A 275 6.64 6.90 19.08
C GLY A 275 7.75 6.97 20.14
N ARG A 276 7.39 7.39 21.36
CA ARG A 276 8.30 7.37 22.53
C ARG A 276 8.29 6.04 23.29
N PHE A 277 7.23 5.26 23.14
CA PHE A 277 7.04 3.96 23.77
C PHE A 277 6.83 2.87 22.71
N PRO A 278 7.91 2.32 22.13
CA PRO A 278 7.85 1.42 20.98
C PRO A 278 6.87 0.26 21.11
N PHE A 279 6.71 -0.29 22.32
CA PHE A 279 5.74 -1.35 22.59
C PHE A 279 4.31 -0.93 22.23
N PHE A 280 3.84 0.23 22.70
CA PHE A 280 2.48 0.71 22.41
C PHE A 280 2.29 1.04 20.93
N ARG A 281 3.33 1.53 20.25
CA ARG A 281 3.26 1.73 18.80
C ARG A 281 3.13 0.42 18.05
N LEU A 282 3.89 -0.61 18.43
CA LEU A 282 3.74 -1.93 17.83
C LEU A 282 2.36 -2.52 18.13
N LEU A 283 1.88 -2.38 19.37
CA LEU A 283 0.53 -2.82 19.75
C LEU A 283 -0.54 -2.13 18.88
N ALA A 284 -0.40 -0.82 18.63
CA ALA A 284 -1.31 -0.08 17.75
C ALA A 284 -1.31 -0.65 16.33
N VAL A 285 -0.13 -0.92 15.77
CA VAL A 285 0.00 -1.55 14.45
C VAL A 285 -0.66 -2.93 14.44
N VAL A 286 -0.43 -3.77 15.46
CA VAL A 286 -1.02 -5.11 15.56
C VAL A 286 -2.54 -5.03 15.66
N MET A 287 -3.08 -4.13 16.49
CA MET A 287 -4.52 -3.95 16.65
C MET A 287 -5.18 -3.53 15.34
N MET A 288 -4.60 -2.57 14.62
CA MET A 288 -5.18 -2.08 13.37
C MET A 288 -5.02 -3.06 12.22
N VAL A 289 -3.88 -3.74 12.10
CA VAL A 289 -3.71 -4.83 11.12
C VAL A 289 -4.68 -5.97 11.43
N GLY A 290 -4.87 -6.31 12.72
CA GLY A 290 -5.84 -7.29 13.18
C GLY A 290 -7.28 -6.91 12.81
N LEU A 291 -7.67 -5.65 13.04
CA LEU A 291 -8.98 -5.12 12.64
C LEU A 291 -9.20 -5.30 11.12
N HIS A 292 -8.22 -4.93 10.29
CA HIS A 292 -8.34 -5.11 8.84
C HIS A 292 -8.31 -6.57 8.40
N ALA A 293 -7.61 -7.45 9.13
CA ALA A 293 -7.67 -8.89 8.88
C ALA A 293 -9.07 -9.45 9.15
N ILE A 294 -9.74 -9.00 10.23
CA ILE A 294 -11.13 -9.36 10.53
C ILE A 294 -12.08 -8.82 9.46
N PHE A 295 -11.92 -7.57 9.03
CA PHE A 295 -12.73 -7.02 7.93
C PHE A 295 -12.50 -7.77 6.62
N GLY A 296 -11.26 -8.12 6.29
CA GLY A 296 -10.94 -8.85 5.08
C GLY A 296 -11.42 -10.30 5.08
N SER A 297 -11.55 -10.94 6.27
CA SER A 297 -12.11 -12.29 6.38
C SER A 297 -13.63 -12.30 6.36
N ALA A 298 -14.29 -11.30 6.98
CA ALA A 298 -15.74 -11.21 7.06
C ALA A 298 -16.39 -10.57 5.81
N LEU A 299 -15.69 -9.65 5.14
CA LEU A 299 -16.23 -8.89 4.02
C LEU A 299 -15.35 -9.03 2.78
N LYS A 300 -15.96 -9.32 1.62
CA LYS A 300 -15.30 -9.39 0.31
C LYS A 300 -14.91 -8.00 -0.22
N ILE A 301 -14.18 -7.16 0.51
CA ILE A 301 -13.85 -5.77 0.14
C ILE A 301 -12.55 -5.63 -0.69
N GLY A 302 -12.01 -6.74 -1.16
CA GLY A 302 -10.91 -6.74 -2.11
C GLY A 302 -9.56 -6.34 -1.51
N LEU A 303 -8.83 -5.46 -2.20
CA LEU A 303 -7.52 -5.00 -1.73
C LEU A 303 -7.57 -4.01 -0.55
N PHE A 304 -8.75 -3.51 -0.18
CA PHE A 304 -8.93 -2.53 0.90
C PHE A 304 -8.21 -2.89 2.23
N PRO A 305 -8.42 -4.08 2.83
CA PRO A 305 -7.80 -4.43 4.11
C PRO A 305 -6.28 -4.52 4.03
N TYR A 306 -5.73 -4.92 2.89
CA TYR A 306 -4.27 -4.99 2.68
C TYR A 306 -3.65 -3.60 2.55
N ILE A 307 -4.30 -2.71 1.80
CA ILE A 307 -3.86 -1.31 1.64
C ILE A 307 -3.97 -0.57 2.98
N SER A 308 -5.05 -0.81 3.73
CA SER A 308 -5.23 -0.23 5.07
C SER A 308 -4.20 -0.80 6.04
N SER A 309 -3.91 -2.09 6.03
CA SER A 309 -2.80 -2.67 6.82
C SER A 309 -1.44 -2.06 6.46
N LEU A 310 -1.18 -1.78 5.18
CA LEU A 310 0.06 -1.14 4.73
C LEU A 310 0.26 0.25 5.36
N SER A 311 -0.81 1.06 5.49
CA SER A 311 -0.71 2.39 6.12
C SER A 311 -0.32 2.32 7.60
N TRP A 312 -0.61 1.21 8.29
CA TRP A 312 -0.17 0.95 9.66
C TRP A 312 1.21 0.33 9.75
N ILE A 313 1.55 -0.61 8.85
CA ILE A 313 2.85 -1.29 8.82
C ILE A 313 4.01 -0.30 8.71
N VAL A 314 3.81 0.86 8.06
CA VAL A 314 4.82 1.93 7.98
C VAL A 314 5.30 2.42 9.37
N MET A 315 4.51 2.18 10.42
CA MET A 315 4.78 2.63 11.79
C MET A 315 5.41 1.57 12.70
N ILE A 316 5.78 0.38 12.18
CA ILE A 316 6.52 -0.62 12.95
C ILE A 316 7.79 0.03 13.52
N PRO A 317 8.01 -0.02 14.85
CA PRO A 317 9.13 0.66 15.49
C PRO A 317 10.45 -0.07 15.31
N GLY A 318 11.57 0.65 15.35
CA GLY A 318 12.92 0.07 15.24
C GLY A 318 13.24 -1.01 16.27
N TRP A 319 12.71 -0.87 17.49
CA TRP A 319 12.82 -1.87 18.56
C TRP A 319 12.37 -3.28 18.14
N PHE A 320 11.32 -3.39 17.30
CA PHE A 320 10.86 -4.67 16.79
C PHE A 320 11.94 -5.31 15.92
N TRP A 321 12.54 -4.54 15.02
CA TRP A 321 13.61 -4.99 14.15
C TRP A 321 14.85 -5.39 14.96
N ASP A 322 15.26 -4.59 15.94
CA ASP A 322 16.45 -4.91 16.75
C ASP A 322 16.28 -6.26 17.48
N LYS A 323 15.07 -6.53 18.02
CA LYS A 323 14.72 -7.83 18.62
C LYS A 323 14.70 -8.97 17.61
N LEU A 324 14.11 -8.74 16.44
CA LEU A 324 14.02 -9.74 15.38
C LEU A 324 15.41 -10.13 14.88
N GLU A 325 16.25 -9.13 14.67
CA GLU A 325 17.64 -9.25 14.24
C GLU A 325 18.47 -10.05 15.26
N ALA A 326 18.37 -9.73 16.55
CA ALA A 326 19.04 -10.48 17.62
C ALA A 326 18.64 -11.96 17.67
N ARG A 327 17.40 -12.31 17.30
CA ARG A 327 16.93 -13.70 17.22
C ARG A 327 17.45 -14.42 15.98
N ILE A 328 17.49 -13.75 14.84
CA ILE A 328 17.94 -14.33 13.56
C ILE A 328 19.45 -14.60 13.59
N ASP A 329 20.22 -13.76 14.29
CA ASP A 329 21.69 -13.82 14.28
C ASP A 329 22.29 -14.89 15.23
N ARG A 330 21.48 -15.73 15.92
CA ARG A 330 21.97 -16.57 17.04
C ARG A 330 22.87 -17.77 16.70
N THR A 331 23.06 -18.14 15.44
CA THR A 331 23.95 -19.25 15.05
C THR A 331 24.38 -19.09 13.60
N ARG A 332 25.66 -18.84 13.29
CA ARG A 332 26.28 -19.07 11.96
C ARG A 332 27.77 -18.70 11.90
N GLU A 333 28.49 -19.52 11.14
CA GLU A 333 29.83 -19.34 10.58
C GLU A 333 29.99 -17.97 9.91
N SER A 334 31.16 -17.34 10.08
CA SER A 334 31.44 -16.09 9.39
C SER A 334 31.87 -16.34 7.94
N LEU A 335 31.27 -15.62 7.00
CA LEU A 335 31.56 -15.72 5.58
C LEU A 335 32.11 -14.39 5.07
N THR A 336 33.04 -14.43 4.13
CA THR A 336 33.65 -13.25 3.52
C THR A 336 33.60 -13.35 2.00
N PHE A 337 33.03 -12.34 1.35
CA PHE A 337 33.18 -12.09 -0.07
C PHE A 337 34.49 -11.33 -0.29
N VAL A 338 35.47 -11.98 -0.90
CA VAL A 338 36.70 -11.34 -1.37
C VAL A 338 36.47 -10.87 -2.81
N VAL A 339 36.71 -9.60 -3.08
CA VAL A 339 36.41 -8.96 -4.37
C VAL A 339 37.62 -8.18 -4.89
N ARG A 340 37.86 -8.22 -6.20
CA ARG A 340 38.99 -7.52 -6.84
C ARG A 340 38.60 -6.28 -7.64
N SER A 341 37.43 -6.29 -8.28
CA SER A 341 37.01 -5.22 -9.18
C SER A 341 35.77 -4.50 -8.65
N LEU A 342 35.56 -3.26 -9.10
CA LEU A 342 34.34 -2.50 -8.79
C LEU A 342 33.06 -3.24 -9.22
N ALA A 343 33.13 -4.06 -10.29
CA ALA A 343 32.01 -4.88 -10.73
C ALA A 343 31.70 -5.98 -9.70
N SER A 344 32.73 -6.71 -9.23
CA SER A 344 32.55 -7.76 -8.23
C SER A 344 32.19 -7.23 -6.84
N GLU A 345 32.71 -6.07 -6.45
CA GLU A 345 32.31 -5.33 -5.25
C GLU A 345 30.82 -4.95 -5.28
N ARG A 346 30.35 -4.34 -6.39
CA ARG A 346 28.93 -3.98 -6.56
C ARG A 346 28.04 -5.22 -6.59
N TRP A 347 28.49 -6.30 -7.24
CA TRP A 347 27.79 -7.58 -7.23
C TRP A 347 27.69 -8.17 -5.82
N ALA A 348 28.79 -8.14 -5.04
CA ALA A 348 28.82 -8.57 -3.64
C ALA A 348 27.83 -7.77 -2.78
N ARG A 349 27.77 -6.44 -2.97
CA ARG A 349 26.80 -5.57 -2.28
C ARG A 349 25.36 -5.89 -2.67
N LEU A 350 25.08 -6.13 -3.95
CA LEU A 350 23.76 -6.53 -4.42
C LEU A 350 23.32 -7.88 -3.82
N LEU A 351 24.20 -8.88 -3.81
CA LEU A 351 23.94 -10.17 -3.16
C LEU A 351 23.69 -9.98 -1.65
N LYS A 352 24.56 -9.22 -0.99
CA LYS A 352 24.45 -8.93 0.45
C LYS A 352 23.13 -8.25 0.80
N THR A 353 22.71 -7.25 0.02
CA THR A 353 21.46 -6.53 0.25
C THR A 353 20.23 -7.35 -0.14
N GLY A 354 20.23 -8.01 -1.31
CA GLY A 354 19.08 -8.77 -1.81
C GLY A 354 18.78 -10.04 -1.02
N LEU A 355 19.82 -10.72 -0.50
CA LEU A 355 19.68 -11.91 0.33
C LEU A 355 19.72 -11.60 1.83
N LEU A 356 19.78 -10.33 2.23
CA LEU A 356 19.91 -9.92 3.64
C LEU A 356 21.07 -10.64 4.36
N LEU A 357 22.26 -10.70 3.74
CA LEU A 357 23.43 -11.39 4.27
C LEU A 357 24.17 -10.54 5.32
N ARG A 358 23.61 -10.50 6.53
CA ARG A 358 23.98 -9.51 7.57
C ARG A 358 25.43 -9.67 8.05
N ARG A 359 25.88 -10.91 8.25
CA ARG A 359 27.22 -11.25 8.76
C ARG A 359 28.29 -11.37 7.67
N VAL A 360 27.91 -11.39 6.40
CA VAL A 360 28.87 -11.56 5.31
C VAL A 360 29.70 -10.29 5.18
N ARG A 361 31.02 -10.39 5.33
CA ARG A 361 31.95 -9.28 5.11
C ARG A 361 32.25 -9.17 3.62
N ILE A 362 32.55 -7.96 3.17
CA ILE A 362 33.08 -7.72 1.83
C ILE A 362 34.46 -7.15 2.05
N VAL A 363 35.49 -7.81 1.52
CA VAL A 363 36.89 -7.41 1.63
C VAL A 363 37.43 -7.24 0.21
N GLU A 364 38.03 -6.09 -0.03
CA GLU A 364 38.71 -5.80 -1.29
C GLU A 364 40.14 -6.33 -1.22
N ASP A 365 40.53 -7.10 -2.23
CA ASP A 365 41.87 -7.66 -2.39
C ASP A 365 42.27 -7.53 -3.85
N ALA A 366 43.18 -6.59 -4.13
CA ALA A 366 43.65 -6.28 -5.48
C ALA A 366 44.50 -7.41 -6.07
N ASP A 367 45.16 -8.19 -5.21
CA ASP A 367 46.08 -9.27 -5.57
C ASP A 367 45.37 -10.62 -5.65
N ALA A 368 44.06 -10.66 -5.39
CA ALA A 368 43.28 -11.87 -5.47
C ALA A 368 43.35 -12.50 -6.88
N GLU A 369 43.67 -13.80 -6.91
CA GLU A 369 43.72 -14.62 -8.13
C GLU A 369 42.38 -14.58 -8.90
N TYR A 370 41.26 -14.59 -8.18
CA TYR A 370 39.91 -14.55 -8.74
C TYR A 370 39.24 -13.19 -8.46
N ASP A 371 38.40 -12.76 -9.41
CA ASP A 371 37.71 -11.48 -9.32
C ASP A 371 36.67 -11.43 -8.17
N PHE A 372 36.20 -12.60 -7.75
CA PHE A 372 35.28 -12.79 -6.63
C PHE A 372 35.49 -14.19 -6.04
N ARG A 373 35.61 -14.31 -4.72
CA ARG A 373 35.75 -15.59 -4.01
C ARG A 373 34.96 -15.54 -2.70
N LEU A 374 34.37 -16.68 -2.31
CA LEU A 374 33.73 -16.84 -1.00
C LEU A 374 34.69 -17.59 -0.07
N MET A 375 34.91 -17.03 1.11
CA MET A 375 35.75 -17.61 2.16
C MET A 375 34.87 -17.94 3.39
N SER A 376 35.02 -19.14 3.94
CA SER A 376 34.63 -19.47 5.31
C SER A 376 35.83 -19.36 6.25
N GLU A 377 35.63 -19.67 7.53
CA GLU A 377 36.72 -19.81 8.51
C GLU A 377 37.66 -20.99 8.17
N SER A 378 37.14 -22.02 7.48
CA SER A 378 37.87 -23.22 7.08
C SER A 378 38.57 -23.12 5.72
N GLY A 379 38.30 -22.09 4.92
CA GLY A 379 38.97 -21.86 3.64
C GLY A 379 38.05 -21.39 2.50
N PRO A 380 38.51 -21.44 1.24
CA PRO A 380 37.71 -21.05 0.10
C PRO A 380 36.60 -22.05 -0.22
N LEU A 381 35.38 -21.55 -0.42
CA LEU A 381 34.23 -22.36 -0.83
C LEU A 381 33.96 -22.19 -2.34
N THR A 382 33.58 -23.28 -3.02
CA THR A 382 33.24 -23.23 -4.46
C THR A 382 31.97 -24.02 -4.80
N GLY A 383 31.45 -23.81 -6.01
CA GLY A 383 30.33 -24.58 -6.57
C GLY A 383 29.08 -24.62 -5.68
N ALA A 384 28.53 -25.82 -5.50
CA ALA A 384 27.32 -26.05 -4.70
C ALA A 384 27.52 -25.79 -3.21
N GLU A 385 28.74 -25.98 -2.69
CA GLU A 385 29.07 -25.73 -1.29
C GLU A 385 29.01 -24.23 -0.99
N ALA A 386 29.62 -23.41 -1.85
CA ALA A 386 29.55 -21.95 -1.75
C ALA A 386 28.10 -21.44 -1.82
N LEU A 387 27.32 -21.91 -2.79
CA LEU A 387 25.92 -21.51 -2.91
C LEU A 387 25.11 -21.93 -1.68
N ARG A 388 25.33 -23.15 -1.17
CA ARG A 388 24.65 -23.63 0.04
C ARG A 388 24.97 -22.76 1.25
N ALA A 389 26.24 -22.39 1.44
CA ALA A 389 26.67 -21.52 2.54
C ALA A 389 25.99 -20.14 2.46
N VAL A 390 25.95 -19.52 1.27
CA VAL A 390 25.26 -18.24 1.03
C VAL A 390 23.76 -18.36 1.30
N LEU A 391 23.10 -19.38 0.75
CA LEU A 391 21.66 -19.59 0.93
C LEU A 391 21.30 -19.83 2.40
N ARG A 392 22.11 -20.64 3.12
CA ARG A 392 21.95 -20.88 4.55
C ARG A 392 22.10 -19.60 5.36
N SER A 393 22.98 -18.70 4.96
CA SER A 393 23.29 -17.46 5.67
C SER A 393 22.17 -16.43 5.60
N SER A 394 21.30 -16.51 4.59
CA SER A 394 20.12 -15.66 4.45
C SER A 394 18.92 -16.15 5.27
N PRO A 395 18.19 -15.28 5.98
CA PRO A 395 16.89 -15.67 6.54
C PRO A 395 15.84 -15.94 5.45
N LEU A 396 15.98 -15.36 4.26
CA LEU A 396 15.03 -15.47 3.15
C LEU A 396 15.16 -16.80 2.41
N THR A 397 16.38 -17.31 2.25
CA THR A 397 16.65 -18.48 1.39
C THR A 397 17.17 -19.71 2.12
N ARG A 398 17.31 -19.69 3.45
CA ARG A 398 17.84 -20.84 4.21
C ARG A 398 17.07 -22.13 3.99
N TRP A 399 15.75 -22.04 3.86
CA TRP A 399 14.85 -23.19 3.72
C TRP A 399 14.98 -23.87 2.35
N VAL A 400 15.49 -23.18 1.32
CA VAL A 400 15.81 -23.76 0.00
C VAL A 400 17.27 -24.13 -0.17
N SER A 401 18.11 -24.01 0.87
CA SER A 401 19.54 -24.29 0.74
C SER A 401 19.88 -25.73 0.32
N PHE A 402 18.93 -26.67 0.49
CA PHE A 402 19.08 -28.04 0.00
C PHE A 402 19.11 -28.14 -1.53
N LEU A 403 18.52 -27.17 -2.25
CA LEU A 403 18.52 -27.09 -3.72
C LEU A 403 19.85 -26.57 -4.31
N ALA A 404 20.83 -26.22 -3.47
CA ALA A 404 22.11 -25.67 -3.92
C ALA A 404 22.83 -26.52 -5.00
N PRO A 405 22.84 -27.87 -4.96
CA PRO A 405 23.46 -28.68 -6.02
C PRO A 405 22.82 -28.45 -7.39
N VAL A 406 21.49 -28.29 -7.42
CA VAL A 406 20.72 -28.07 -8.67
C VAL A 406 20.88 -26.63 -9.17
N LEU A 407 20.95 -25.66 -8.25
CA LEU A 407 21.02 -24.23 -8.58
C LEU A 407 22.44 -23.72 -8.85
N ALA A 408 23.48 -24.45 -8.45
CA ALA A 408 24.88 -24.03 -8.58
C ALA A 408 25.31 -23.66 -10.00
N PRO A 409 24.93 -24.42 -11.06
CA PRO A 409 25.29 -24.06 -12.43
C PRO A 409 24.71 -22.70 -12.84
N LEU A 410 23.43 -22.45 -12.54
CA LEU A 410 22.75 -21.20 -12.82
C LEU A 410 23.37 -20.03 -12.04
N ALA A 411 23.66 -20.23 -10.74
CA ALA A 411 24.32 -19.24 -9.92
C ALA A 411 25.71 -18.87 -10.48
N GLY A 412 26.46 -19.87 -10.98
CA GLY A 412 27.75 -19.66 -11.64
C GLY A 412 27.63 -18.82 -12.92
N VAL A 413 26.61 -19.06 -13.75
CA VAL A 413 26.35 -18.24 -14.95
C VAL A 413 26.00 -16.79 -14.58
N LEU A 414 25.10 -16.60 -13.62
CA LEU A 414 24.71 -15.27 -13.14
C LEU A 414 25.92 -14.51 -12.58
N HIS A 415 26.74 -15.19 -11.79
CA HIS A 415 27.95 -14.62 -11.22
C HIS A 415 28.95 -14.17 -12.31
N ARG A 416 29.30 -15.05 -13.26
CA ARG A 416 30.22 -14.70 -14.36
C ARG A 416 29.69 -13.55 -15.22
N SER A 417 28.38 -13.55 -15.48
CA SER A 417 27.70 -12.47 -16.18
C SER A 417 27.86 -11.13 -15.44
N ALA A 418 27.58 -11.13 -14.12
CA ALA A 418 27.65 -9.95 -13.28
C ALA A 418 29.06 -9.39 -13.03
N THR A 419 30.12 -10.19 -13.19
CA THR A 419 31.51 -9.75 -12.95
C THR A 419 32.33 -9.52 -14.22
N ARG A 420 32.19 -10.38 -15.24
CA ARG A 420 33.04 -10.37 -16.44
C ARG A 420 32.27 -10.11 -17.75
N GLY A 421 30.95 -10.18 -17.72
CA GLY A 421 30.08 -10.02 -18.89
C GLY A 421 29.69 -8.57 -19.22
N TRP A 422 28.77 -8.43 -20.18
CA TRP A 422 28.15 -7.14 -20.53
C TRP A 422 27.47 -6.46 -19.33
N THR A 423 26.82 -7.26 -18.49
CA THR A 423 26.19 -6.90 -17.21
C THR A 423 27.22 -6.37 -16.22
N GLY A 424 28.37 -7.03 -16.06
CA GLY A 424 29.47 -6.53 -15.22
C GLY A 424 30.03 -5.20 -15.69
N ARG A 425 30.20 -5.00 -17.01
CA ARG A 425 30.61 -3.70 -17.57
C ARG A 425 29.59 -2.60 -17.29
N ARG A 426 28.29 -2.90 -17.42
CA ARG A 426 27.22 -1.95 -17.07
C ARG A 426 27.19 -1.66 -15.57
N LEU A 427 27.38 -2.68 -14.74
CA LEU A 427 27.40 -2.53 -13.29
C LEU A 427 28.56 -1.64 -12.85
N ALA A 428 29.76 -1.80 -13.44
CA ALA A 428 30.91 -0.94 -13.18
C ALA A 428 30.67 0.52 -13.62
N ARG A 429 30.04 0.73 -14.79
CA ARG A 429 29.77 2.07 -15.35
C ARG A 429 28.52 2.75 -14.79
N ALA A 430 27.69 2.05 -14.03
CA ALA A 430 26.44 2.61 -13.51
C ALA A 430 26.74 3.84 -12.63
N ARG A 431 26.06 4.95 -12.91
CA ARG A 431 26.10 6.14 -12.05
C ARG A 431 25.61 5.78 -10.66
N GLN A 432 26.32 6.24 -9.65
CA GLN A 432 25.93 5.98 -8.27
C GLN A 432 24.61 6.69 -7.93
N PRO A 433 23.66 5.99 -7.30
CA PRO A 433 22.42 6.60 -6.84
C PRO A 433 22.68 7.48 -5.61
N ILE A 434 21.98 8.62 -5.54
CA ILE A 434 22.00 9.51 -4.38
C ILE A 434 20.89 9.06 -3.42
N VAL A 435 21.27 8.67 -2.22
CA VAL A 435 20.34 8.22 -1.16
C VAL A 435 20.42 9.21 0.00
N ASN A 436 19.50 10.19 0.01
CA ASN A 436 19.45 11.21 1.06
C ASN A 436 18.58 10.73 2.23
N THR A 437 19.16 10.69 3.42
CA THR A 437 18.47 10.38 4.69
C THR A 437 18.19 11.63 5.53
N ARG A 438 18.34 12.82 4.93
CA ARG A 438 18.00 14.12 5.53
C ARG A 438 16.99 14.86 4.65
N PHE A 439 16.02 15.51 5.28
CA PHE A 439 15.02 16.30 4.57
C PHE A 439 15.50 17.74 4.40
N HIS A 440 15.58 18.19 3.15
CA HIS A 440 15.91 19.57 2.82
C HIS A 440 14.84 20.54 3.37
N PRO A 441 15.20 21.72 3.92
CA PRO A 441 14.24 22.66 4.51
C PRO A 441 13.09 23.05 3.57
N ALA A 442 13.40 23.39 2.31
CA ALA A 442 12.38 23.73 1.31
C ALA A 442 11.38 22.58 1.05
N LEU A 443 11.86 21.33 1.08
CA LEU A 443 10.98 20.16 0.95
C LEU A 443 10.05 20.04 2.16
N GLN A 444 10.57 20.27 3.37
CA GLN A 444 9.75 20.21 4.58
C GLN A 444 8.64 21.27 4.57
N LEU A 445 8.94 22.49 4.11
CA LEU A 445 7.94 23.56 3.98
C LEU A 445 6.85 23.21 2.94
N LEU A 446 7.26 22.68 1.78
CA LEU A 446 6.32 22.22 0.75
C LEU A 446 5.38 21.13 1.28
N VAL A 447 5.94 20.08 1.91
CA VAL A 447 5.15 18.96 2.44
C VAL A 447 4.25 19.41 3.58
N PHE A 448 4.68 20.38 4.40
CA PHE A 448 3.84 20.99 5.42
C PHE A 448 2.61 21.66 4.79
N GLY A 449 2.81 22.51 3.79
CA GLY A 449 1.71 23.17 3.07
C GLY A 449 0.72 22.17 2.45
N LEU A 450 1.22 21.11 1.83
CA LEU A 450 0.38 20.04 1.26
C LEU A 450 -0.39 19.26 2.34
N LEU A 451 0.23 19.00 3.49
CA LEU A 451 -0.41 18.32 4.61
C LEU A 451 -1.51 19.18 5.23
N THR A 452 -1.26 20.47 5.41
CA THR A 452 -2.26 21.46 5.84
C THR A 452 -3.43 21.51 4.85
N TYR A 453 -3.14 21.54 3.55
CA TYR A 453 -4.16 21.47 2.51
C TYR A 453 -5.03 20.21 2.64
N VAL A 454 -4.41 19.03 2.77
CA VAL A 454 -5.13 17.75 2.93
C VAL A 454 -5.95 17.71 4.22
N PHE A 455 -5.46 18.29 5.31
CA PHE A 455 -6.23 18.43 6.55
C PHE A 455 -7.52 19.23 6.30
N PHE A 456 -7.42 20.42 5.70
CA PHE A 456 -8.59 21.24 5.40
C PHE A 456 -9.51 20.62 4.35
N TRP A 457 -8.97 19.83 3.42
CA TRP A 457 -9.80 19.03 2.51
C TRP A 457 -10.70 18.10 3.30
N ASN A 458 -10.13 17.32 4.23
CA ASN A 458 -10.90 16.39 5.05
C ASN A 458 -11.89 17.11 5.96
N VAL A 459 -11.53 18.24 6.56
CA VAL A 459 -12.48 19.09 7.32
C VAL A 459 -13.68 19.48 6.45
N GLY A 460 -13.45 19.84 5.18
CA GLY A 460 -14.53 20.17 4.26
C GLY A 460 -15.43 19.00 3.85
N THR A 461 -15.07 17.75 4.17
CA THR A 461 -15.94 16.58 3.97
C THR A 461 -16.96 16.36 5.08
N LEU A 462 -16.81 17.06 6.22
CA LEU A 462 -17.76 17.02 7.33
C LEU A 462 -18.99 17.88 6.97
N GLN A 463 -19.92 17.32 6.19
CA GLN A 463 -21.02 18.07 5.55
C GLN A 463 -22.21 18.40 6.46
N ASN A 464 -22.39 17.69 7.58
CA ASN A 464 -23.41 17.98 8.58
C ASN A 464 -22.76 18.70 9.78
N PRO A 465 -23.49 19.55 10.53
CA PRO A 465 -23.00 20.04 11.81
C PRO A 465 -22.63 18.82 12.64
N THR A 466 -21.34 18.62 12.89
CA THR A 466 -20.91 17.50 13.72
C THR A 466 -21.30 17.90 15.13
N LYS A 467 -22.42 17.36 15.62
CA LYS A 467 -22.84 17.49 17.01
C LYS A 467 -22.12 16.42 17.79
N MET A 468 -21.11 16.82 18.56
CA MET A 468 -20.42 15.93 19.47
C MET A 468 -20.93 16.21 20.88
N SER A 469 -21.53 15.21 21.53
CA SER A 469 -21.91 15.30 22.94
C SER A 469 -20.86 14.57 23.77
N ILE A 470 -20.09 15.32 24.55
CA ILE A 470 -19.12 14.77 25.52
C ILE A 470 -19.54 15.25 26.89
N GLY A 471 -19.93 14.33 27.78
CA GLY A 471 -20.30 14.65 29.16
C GLY A 471 -21.45 15.67 29.28
N GLY A 472 -22.42 15.64 28.36
CA GLY A 472 -23.56 16.57 28.36
C GLY A 472 -23.31 17.92 27.68
N THR A 473 -22.11 18.20 27.17
CA THR A 473 -21.81 19.42 26.41
C THR A 473 -21.93 19.15 24.91
N GLU A 474 -22.84 19.84 24.21
CA GLU A 474 -22.95 19.78 22.75
C GLU A 474 -21.96 20.75 22.09
N LEU A 475 -20.94 20.21 21.41
CA LEU A 475 -20.07 20.98 20.51
C LEU A 475 -20.64 20.88 19.09
N SER A 476 -20.93 22.03 18.46
CA SER A 476 -21.38 22.12 17.07
C SER A 476 -20.29 22.72 16.17
N LEU A 477 -19.76 21.91 15.25
CA LEU A 477 -18.83 22.38 14.22
C LEU A 477 -19.60 22.67 12.93
N HIS A 478 -19.60 23.93 12.48
CA HIS A 478 -20.21 24.31 11.20
C HIS A 478 -19.36 23.81 10.01
N PRO A 479 -19.98 23.30 8.93
CA PRO A 479 -19.26 22.79 7.77
C PRO A 479 -18.49 23.90 7.05
N VAL A 480 -17.16 23.76 6.97
CA VAL A 480 -16.28 24.68 6.22
C VAL A 480 -16.01 24.10 4.84
N LYS A 481 -16.66 24.63 3.79
CA LYS A 481 -16.39 24.19 2.41
C LYS A 481 -15.12 24.85 1.87
N MET A 482 -14.21 24.04 1.34
CA MET A 482 -13.03 24.49 0.61
C MET A 482 -13.45 25.33 -0.61
N ASN A 483 -12.76 26.45 -0.87
CA ASN A 483 -12.96 27.26 -2.08
C ASN A 483 -12.76 26.41 -3.35
N LYS A 484 -13.56 26.66 -4.40
CA LYS A 484 -13.49 25.97 -5.70
C LYS A 484 -12.10 25.97 -6.33
N ASP A 485 -11.36 27.07 -6.27
CA ASP A 485 -10.01 27.15 -6.86
C ASP A 485 -9.04 26.20 -6.14
N LEU A 486 -9.14 26.14 -4.82
CA LEU A 486 -8.39 25.19 -4.00
C LEU A 486 -8.86 23.75 -4.24
N GLN A 487 -10.13 23.50 -4.59
CA GLN A 487 -10.60 22.16 -4.95
C GLN A 487 -10.00 21.68 -6.28
N THR A 488 -9.83 22.57 -7.26
CA THR A 488 -9.20 22.24 -8.54
C THR A 488 -7.81 21.65 -8.33
N LEU A 489 -6.99 22.23 -7.45
CA LEU A 489 -5.69 21.68 -7.08
C LEU A 489 -5.80 20.23 -6.57
N GLY A 490 -6.78 19.96 -5.72
CA GLY A 490 -7.00 18.63 -5.13
C GLY A 490 -7.45 17.60 -6.15
N TYR A 491 -8.28 17.98 -7.11
CA TYR A 491 -8.66 17.10 -8.22
C TYR A 491 -7.49 16.88 -9.20
N THR A 492 -6.72 17.91 -9.53
CA THR A 492 -5.58 17.81 -10.46
C THR A 492 -4.45 16.95 -9.87
N LEU A 493 -4.10 17.19 -8.61
CA LEU A 493 -3.12 16.39 -7.88
C LEU A 493 -3.72 15.13 -7.26
N ARG A 494 -5.01 14.85 -7.51
CA ARG A 494 -5.74 13.68 -6.97
C ARG A 494 -5.59 13.47 -5.46
N LEU A 495 -5.45 14.58 -4.73
CA LEU A 495 -5.46 14.67 -3.26
C LEU A 495 -6.89 14.62 -2.71
N ASP A 496 -7.89 14.64 -3.60
CA ASP A 496 -9.28 14.45 -3.27
C ASP A 496 -9.47 13.15 -2.48
N GLN A 497 -10.15 13.23 -1.34
CA GLN A 497 -10.42 12.08 -0.48
C GLN A 497 -11.69 12.30 0.36
N THR A 498 -12.36 11.21 0.73
CA THR A 498 -13.50 11.21 1.63
C THR A 498 -13.52 9.87 2.34
N TRP A 499 -13.60 9.90 3.67
CA TRP A 499 -13.52 8.72 4.52
C TRP A 499 -14.87 8.47 5.18
N ASN A 500 -15.85 7.96 4.42
CA ASN A 500 -17.24 7.80 4.89
C ASN A 500 -17.70 6.34 4.98
N MET A 501 -16.78 5.42 5.28
CA MET A 501 -17.08 3.99 5.37
C MET A 501 -18.09 3.73 6.48
N PHE A 502 -19.28 3.23 6.10
CA PHE A 502 -20.42 2.99 7.00
C PHE A 502 -20.90 4.23 7.77
N ALA A 503 -20.75 5.40 7.16
CA ALA A 503 -21.10 6.70 7.74
C ALA A 503 -22.13 7.46 6.87
N PRO A 504 -22.99 8.31 7.45
CA PRO A 504 -23.15 8.55 8.90
C PRO A 504 -23.86 7.42 9.64
N ARG A 505 -24.68 6.67 8.91
CA ARG A 505 -25.31 5.42 9.32
C ARG A 505 -24.85 4.32 8.36
N PRO A 506 -24.72 3.07 8.82
CA PRO A 506 -24.51 1.95 7.90
C PRO A 506 -25.68 1.84 6.91
N MET A 507 -25.43 1.26 5.74
CA MET A 507 -26.49 0.93 4.81
C MET A 507 -27.39 -0.15 5.41
N LYS A 508 -28.71 0.04 5.32
CA LYS A 508 -29.72 -0.93 5.77
C LYS A 508 -30.36 -1.68 4.60
N GLY A 509 -30.29 -1.10 3.40
CA GLY A 509 -30.85 -1.71 2.20
C GLY A 509 -29.74 -2.24 1.29
N ASP A 510 -29.94 -3.46 0.81
CA ASP A 510 -29.13 -4.08 -0.22
C ASP A 510 -30.00 -4.92 -1.17
N GLY A 511 -29.48 -6.01 -1.74
CA GLY A 511 -30.19 -6.77 -2.77
C GLY A 511 -29.31 -7.38 -3.85
N TRP A 512 -29.98 -7.96 -4.85
CA TRP A 512 -29.35 -8.64 -5.99
C TRP A 512 -29.96 -8.22 -7.32
N PHE A 513 -29.23 -8.47 -8.42
CA PHE A 513 -29.75 -8.23 -9.76
C PHE A 513 -30.38 -9.50 -10.34
N VAL A 514 -31.49 -9.31 -11.06
CA VAL A 514 -32.07 -10.29 -11.98
C VAL A 514 -32.20 -9.60 -13.33
N MET A 515 -31.65 -10.18 -14.40
CA MET A 515 -31.60 -9.55 -15.72
C MET A 515 -32.31 -10.39 -16.78
N PRO A 516 -33.66 -10.54 -16.71
CA PRO A 516 -34.40 -11.39 -17.62
C PRO A 516 -34.36 -10.79 -19.03
N ALA A 517 -33.98 -11.61 -20.00
CA ALA A 517 -33.92 -11.28 -21.41
C ALA A 517 -34.83 -12.18 -22.23
N THR A 518 -35.67 -11.56 -23.05
CA THR A 518 -36.48 -12.26 -24.05
C THR A 518 -35.67 -12.40 -25.32
N LEU A 519 -35.51 -13.64 -25.75
CA LEU A 519 -34.81 -14.02 -26.96
C LEU A 519 -35.73 -13.92 -28.19
N SER A 520 -35.15 -13.91 -29.40
CA SER A 520 -35.90 -13.78 -30.65
C SER A 520 -36.89 -14.91 -30.90
N ASP A 521 -36.65 -16.09 -30.32
CA ASP A 521 -37.49 -17.28 -30.38
C ASP A 521 -38.52 -17.38 -29.24
N GLY A 522 -38.57 -16.39 -28.34
CA GLY A 522 -39.53 -16.30 -27.25
C GLY A 522 -39.06 -16.86 -25.90
N ARG A 523 -37.90 -17.52 -25.83
CA ARG A 523 -37.35 -17.99 -24.55
C ARG A 523 -36.90 -16.83 -23.67
N VAL A 524 -36.88 -17.07 -22.36
CA VAL A 524 -36.44 -16.09 -21.36
C VAL A 524 -35.28 -16.67 -20.56
N ILE A 525 -34.19 -15.91 -20.47
CA ILE A 525 -32.95 -16.28 -19.77
C ILE A 525 -32.48 -15.13 -18.87
N ASP A 526 -31.63 -15.42 -17.89
CA ASP A 526 -30.97 -14.39 -17.07
C ASP A 526 -29.58 -14.05 -17.64
N LEU A 527 -29.43 -12.83 -18.15
CA LEU A 527 -28.15 -12.34 -18.68
C LEU A 527 -27.09 -12.11 -17.61
N PHE A 528 -27.48 -11.96 -16.35
CA PHE A 528 -26.52 -11.76 -15.26
C PHE A 528 -25.88 -13.08 -14.82
N GLN A 529 -26.61 -14.19 -14.97
CA GLN A 529 -26.17 -15.55 -14.66
C GLN A 529 -25.75 -16.30 -15.93
N ASP A 530 -25.03 -15.61 -16.81
CA ASP A 530 -24.43 -16.16 -18.04
C ASP A 530 -25.42 -16.98 -18.92
N GLY A 531 -26.70 -16.61 -18.94
CA GLY A 531 -27.75 -17.21 -19.78
C GLY A 531 -28.55 -18.34 -19.14
N ALA A 532 -28.40 -18.58 -17.84
CA ALA A 532 -29.19 -19.55 -17.08
C ALA A 532 -30.70 -19.23 -17.05
N GLU A 533 -31.51 -20.15 -16.52
CA GLU A 533 -32.92 -19.91 -16.24
C GLU A 533 -33.10 -18.78 -15.21
N VAL A 534 -34.17 -17.99 -15.36
CA VAL A 534 -34.45 -16.86 -14.48
C VAL A 534 -34.92 -17.36 -13.12
N ALA A 535 -34.09 -17.17 -12.09
CA ALA A 535 -34.45 -17.38 -10.70
C ALA A 535 -34.86 -16.05 -10.05
N TRP A 536 -36.00 -16.05 -9.35
CA TRP A 536 -36.52 -14.85 -8.68
C TRP A 536 -36.20 -14.83 -7.19
N GLU A 537 -35.92 -16.00 -6.62
CA GLU A 537 -35.54 -16.15 -5.23
C GLU A 537 -34.17 -15.53 -4.95
N LYS A 538 -33.96 -15.19 -3.68
CA LYS A 538 -32.66 -14.72 -3.21
C LYS A 538 -31.62 -15.83 -3.37
N PRO A 539 -30.48 -15.58 -4.04
CA PRO A 539 -29.39 -16.54 -4.12
C PRO A 539 -28.82 -16.83 -2.73
N GLU A 540 -28.37 -18.07 -2.52
CA GLU A 540 -27.74 -18.49 -1.25
C GLU A 540 -26.56 -17.58 -0.89
N SER A 541 -25.77 -17.14 -1.88
CA SER A 541 -24.70 -16.17 -1.69
C SER A 541 -24.79 -15.04 -2.73
N VAL A 542 -25.32 -13.89 -2.34
CA VAL A 542 -25.38 -12.70 -3.22
C VAL A 542 -23.97 -12.24 -3.61
N SER A 543 -22.98 -12.36 -2.71
CA SER A 543 -21.61 -11.94 -2.99
C SER A 543 -20.89 -12.80 -4.03
N SER A 544 -21.35 -14.03 -4.31
CA SER A 544 -20.77 -14.90 -5.34
C SER A 544 -21.25 -14.56 -6.76
N MET A 545 -22.37 -13.85 -6.90
CA MET A 545 -22.90 -13.44 -8.21
C MET A 545 -21.98 -12.45 -8.97
N TYR A 546 -21.05 -11.82 -8.26
CA TYR A 546 -20.16 -10.81 -8.85
C TYR A 546 -18.82 -11.41 -9.25
N LYS A 547 -18.50 -11.37 -10.55
CA LYS A 547 -17.23 -11.87 -11.12
C LYS A 547 -15.99 -11.28 -10.43
N SER A 548 -16.05 -10.03 -10.02
CA SER A 548 -14.98 -9.37 -9.27
C SER A 548 -15.51 -8.27 -8.35
N GLN A 549 -14.67 -7.84 -7.41
CA GLN A 549 -14.93 -6.66 -6.57
C GLN A 549 -15.22 -5.38 -7.38
N ARG A 550 -14.65 -5.25 -8.58
CA ARG A 550 -14.83 -4.10 -9.48
C ARG A 550 -16.19 -4.18 -10.16
N TRP A 551 -16.58 -5.36 -10.62
CA TRP A 551 -17.94 -5.64 -11.07
C TRP A 551 -18.98 -5.35 -10.00
N ARG A 552 -18.77 -5.85 -8.77
CA ARG A 552 -19.66 -5.53 -7.66
C ARG A 552 -19.76 -4.02 -7.45
N LYS A 553 -18.63 -3.30 -7.37
CA LYS A 553 -18.64 -1.85 -7.18
C LYS A 553 -19.39 -1.13 -8.31
N TYR A 554 -19.19 -1.54 -9.56
CA TYR A 554 -19.88 -0.96 -10.71
C TYR A 554 -21.39 -1.20 -10.65
N LEU A 555 -21.81 -2.45 -10.46
CA LEU A 555 -23.21 -2.86 -10.45
C LEU A 555 -23.96 -2.29 -9.25
N MET A 556 -23.34 -2.28 -8.06
CA MET A 556 -23.89 -1.60 -6.89
C MET A 556 -24.07 -0.10 -7.11
N ASN A 557 -23.30 0.52 -8.00
CA ASN A 557 -23.55 1.91 -8.33
C ASN A 557 -24.77 2.06 -9.27
N LEU A 558 -25.01 1.10 -10.19
CA LEU A 558 -26.07 1.20 -11.21
C LEU A 558 -27.48 1.35 -10.64
N TRP A 559 -27.81 0.72 -9.51
CA TRP A 559 -29.15 0.82 -8.93
C TRP A 559 -29.44 2.23 -8.38
N MET A 560 -28.41 2.99 -8.00
CA MET A 560 -28.57 4.35 -7.49
C MET A 560 -29.07 5.34 -8.56
N LYS A 561 -29.88 6.31 -8.14
CA LYS A 561 -30.55 7.29 -9.04
C LYS A 561 -29.55 8.12 -9.86
N ASN A 562 -28.44 8.54 -9.26
CA ASN A 562 -27.38 9.32 -9.89
C ASN A 562 -26.63 8.53 -10.99
N PHE A 563 -26.77 7.21 -11.07
CA PHE A 563 -26.16 6.37 -12.09
C PHE A 563 -27.09 6.03 -13.27
N LYS A 564 -28.26 6.69 -13.38
CA LYS A 564 -29.24 6.45 -14.46
C LYS A 564 -28.60 6.44 -15.87
N LYS A 565 -27.68 7.36 -16.16
CA LYS A 565 -26.99 7.44 -17.47
C LYS A 565 -26.15 6.20 -17.78
N HIS A 566 -25.56 5.56 -16.76
CA HIS A 566 -24.71 4.39 -16.93
C HIS A 566 -25.50 3.13 -17.33
N ARG A 567 -26.76 3.02 -16.92
CA ARG A 567 -27.60 1.83 -17.18
C ARG A 567 -27.74 1.55 -18.67
N ARG A 568 -27.87 2.60 -19.50
CA ARG A 568 -27.93 2.48 -20.97
C ARG A 568 -26.63 1.91 -21.53
N HIS A 569 -25.48 2.37 -21.04
CA HIS A 569 -24.16 1.94 -21.54
C HIS A 569 -23.83 0.52 -21.08
N TYR A 570 -24.16 0.17 -19.84
CA TYR A 570 -24.10 -1.22 -19.38
C TYR A 570 -25.01 -2.11 -20.23
N GLY A 571 -26.23 -1.68 -20.53
CA GLY A 571 -27.13 -2.47 -21.35
C GLY A 571 -26.63 -2.70 -22.78
N ARG A 572 -26.05 -1.68 -23.41
CA ARG A 572 -25.37 -1.82 -24.70
C ARG A 572 -24.18 -2.77 -24.63
N TYR A 573 -23.44 -2.76 -23.52
CA TYR A 573 -22.36 -3.71 -23.28
C TYR A 573 -22.90 -5.15 -23.19
N MET A 574 -23.98 -5.38 -22.46
CA MET A 574 -24.60 -6.72 -22.37
C MET A 574 -25.06 -7.24 -23.73
N CYS A 575 -25.66 -6.39 -24.58
CA CYS A 575 -26.00 -6.79 -25.95
C CYS A 575 -24.76 -7.20 -26.77
N ARG A 576 -23.67 -6.43 -26.71
CA ARG A 576 -22.42 -6.78 -27.40
C ARG A 576 -21.78 -8.05 -26.85
N LEU A 577 -21.84 -8.25 -25.54
CA LEU A 577 -21.30 -9.43 -24.86
C LEU A 577 -22.09 -10.68 -25.25
N TRP A 578 -23.41 -10.56 -25.38
CA TRP A 578 -24.27 -11.62 -25.90
C TRP A 578 -23.87 -12.03 -27.32
N ASP A 579 -23.76 -11.04 -28.20
CA ASP A 579 -23.44 -11.26 -29.62
C ASP A 579 -22.05 -11.89 -29.81
N ARG A 580 -21.13 -11.70 -28.85
CA ARG A 580 -19.75 -12.20 -28.94
C ARG A 580 -19.50 -13.51 -28.20
N GLU A 581 -19.98 -13.64 -26.96
CA GLU A 581 -19.53 -14.69 -26.03
C GLU A 581 -20.69 -15.52 -25.47
N LEU A 582 -21.72 -14.87 -24.92
CA LEU A 582 -22.74 -15.60 -24.17
C LEU A 582 -23.57 -16.50 -25.09
N LYS A 583 -23.83 -16.12 -26.34
CA LYS A 583 -24.58 -16.97 -27.27
C LYS A 583 -23.95 -18.36 -27.48
N ASP A 584 -22.63 -18.46 -27.37
CA ASP A 584 -21.89 -19.72 -27.59
C ASP A 584 -21.93 -20.59 -26.33
N LEU A 585 -21.73 -20.00 -25.15
CA LEU A 585 -21.94 -20.65 -23.83
C LEU A 585 -23.38 -21.15 -23.68
N ALA A 586 -24.33 -20.33 -24.11
CA ALA A 586 -25.75 -20.66 -24.03
C ALA A 586 -26.11 -21.76 -25.05
N ALA A 587 -25.40 -21.86 -26.18
CA ALA A 587 -25.53 -22.99 -27.11
C ALA A 587 -25.05 -24.32 -26.51
N GLU A 588 -24.02 -24.31 -25.66
CA GLU A 588 -23.63 -25.49 -24.85
C GLU A 588 -24.75 -25.90 -23.87
N GLN A 589 -25.60 -24.95 -23.47
CA GLN A 589 -26.84 -25.17 -22.71
C GLN A 589 -28.08 -25.43 -23.60
N ALA A 590 -27.87 -25.89 -24.85
CA ALA A 590 -28.90 -26.24 -25.83
C ALA A 590 -29.76 -25.08 -26.37
N LEU A 591 -29.27 -23.84 -26.38
CA LEU A 591 -29.89 -22.75 -27.13
C LEU A 591 -29.51 -22.81 -28.64
N PRO A 592 -30.46 -22.86 -29.59
CA PRO A 592 -30.18 -22.77 -31.02
C PRO A 592 -29.28 -21.60 -31.44
N LYS A 593 -28.42 -21.87 -32.42
CA LYS A 593 -27.55 -20.86 -33.02
C LYS A 593 -28.38 -19.79 -33.75
N GLY A 594 -27.97 -18.53 -33.64
CA GLY A 594 -28.59 -17.40 -34.34
C GLY A 594 -29.69 -16.65 -33.57
N VAL A 595 -29.88 -16.97 -32.28
CA VAL A 595 -30.87 -16.32 -31.43
C VAL A 595 -30.33 -14.99 -30.88
N THR A 596 -31.10 -13.92 -31.01
CA THR A 596 -30.72 -12.56 -30.58
C THR A 596 -31.57 -12.09 -29.40
N ILE A 597 -31.06 -11.13 -28.62
CA ILE A 597 -31.84 -10.49 -27.56
C ILE A 597 -32.85 -9.51 -28.20
N LYS A 598 -34.15 -9.73 -27.99
CA LYS A 598 -35.21 -8.77 -28.34
C LYS A 598 -35.30 -7.62 -27.34
N SER A 599 -35.29 -7.98 -26.06
CA SER A 599 -35.41 -7.04 -24.95
C SER A 599 -34.86 -7.68 -23.69
N PHE A 600 -34.39 -6.87 -22.75
CA PHE A 600 -34.07 -7.35 -21.41
C PHE A 600 -34.31 -6.25 -20.37
N HIS A 601 -34.51 -6.67 -19.13
CA HIS A 601 -34.70 -5.78 -18.00
C HIS A 601 -33.48 -5.82 -17.08
N LEU A 602 -33.19 -4.72 -16.40
CA LEU A 602 -32.28 -4.70 -15.27
C LEU A 602 -33.11 -4.50 -14.01
N LEU A 603 -33.39 -5.59 -13.30
CA LEU A 603 -34.18 -5.57 -12.08
C LEU A 603 -33.23 -5.68 -10.89
N TYR A 604 -33.37 -4.77 -9.92
CA TYR A 604 -32.65 -4.84 -8.66
C TYR A 604 -33.67 -5.22 -7.58
N MET A 605 -33.54 -6.45 -7.08
CA MET A 605 -34.38 -7.01 -6.03
C MET A 605 -33.92 -6.42 -4.71
N LYS A 606 -34.60 -5.37 -4.26
CA LYS A 606 -34.22 -4.64 -3.05
C LYS A 606 -34.66 -5.41 -1.81
N GLU A 607 -33.76 -5.54 -0.86
CA GLU A 607 -34.04 -6.03 0.48
C GLU A 607 -33.62 -5.00 1.54
N GLU A 608 -34.23 -5.10 2.73
CA GLU A 608 -33.86 -4.28 3.87
C GLU A 608 -33.53 -5.19 5.06
N THR A 609 -32.33 -5.00 5.60
CA THR A 609 -31.90 -5.63 6.84
C THR A 609 -32.73 -5.05 7.99
N LEU A 610 -33.45 -5.92 8.69
CA LEU A 610 -34.20 -5.55 9.88
C LEU A 610 -33.25 -5.24 11.05
N ALA A 611 -33.75 -4.44 11.99
CA ALA A 611 -33.05 -4.21 13.24
C ALA A 611 -32.79 -5.55 13.95
N SER A 612 -31.64 -5.66 14.62
CA SER A 612 -31.37 -6.80 15.51
C SER A 612 -32.47 -6.80 16.58
N GLY A 613 -33.33 -7.83 16.59
CA GLY A 613 -34.40 -7.96 17.57
C GLY A 613 -33.87 -8.08 19.00
N PRO A 614 -34.70 -7.81 20.03
CA PRO A 614 -34.46 -8.32 21.38
C PRO A 614 -34.53 -9.85 21.42
#